data_AF-A0A1I1W8L8-F1
#
_entry.id   AF-A0A1I1W8L8-F1
#
_cell.length_a   1.000
_cell.length_b   1.000
_cell.length_c   1.000
_cell.angle_alpha   90.00
_cell.angle_beta   90.00
_cell.angle_gamma   90.00
#
_symmetry.space_group_name_H-M   'P 1'
#
loop_
_entity.id
_entity.type
_entity.pdbx_description
1 polymer ?
#
loop_
_entity_poly.entity_id
_entity_poly.type
_entity_poly.pdbx_seq_one_letter_code
_entity_poly.pdbx_strand_id
1 'polypeptide(L)'
;MAFAVADFPEQVAALKHDLGKYVAWMSANLGDDHWHGPLRDELIEALRRDLLRTRSGGDGTVETAWELWSRFAAAWPRPLPAPELVLVEAAVDVLRAHGPALVRGDRDAIAAARPQIRAAQQTIRSELQKLHRRLQSQRG
;
A
#
# COMPACT_ATOMS: atom_id res chain seq x y z
N MET A 1 -21.96 2.39 10.26
CA MET A 1 -22.23 3.42 9.23
C MET A 1 -22.63 2.70 7.95
N ALA A 2 -23.70 3.14 7.28
CA ALA A 2 -24.09 2.59 5.99
C ALA A 2 -23.12 3.08 4.91
N PHE A 3 -22.72 2.20 3.99
CA PHE A 3 -21.91 2.58 2.83
C PHE A 3 -22.71 3.54 1.94
N ALA A 4 -22.27 4.79 1.84
CA ALA A 4 -22.82 5.75 0.90
C ALA A 4 -22.07 5.63 -0.44
N VAL A 5 -22.76 5.11 -1.47
CA VAL A 5 -22.21 4.98 -2.83
C VAL A 5 -21.70 6.32 -3.37
N ALA A 6 -22.36 7.43 -3.00
CA ALA A 6 -21.99 8.79 -3.42
C ALA A 6 -20.57 9.19 -2.98
N ASP A 7 -20.11 8.69 -1.82
CA ASP A 7 -18.81 9.04 -1.24
C ASP A 7 -17.69 8.13 -1.75
N PHE A 8 -18.02 7.06 -2.47
CA PHE A 8 -17.05 6.05 -2.90
C PHE A 8 -15.90 6.62 -3.76
N PRO A 9 -16.15 7.51 -4.75
CA PRO A 9 -15.05 8.14 -5.51
C PRO A 9 -14.10 8.98 -4.64
N GLU A 10 -14.63 9.66 -3.62
CA GLU A 10 -13.85 10.50 -2.71
C GLU A 10 -13.01 9.63 -1.76
N GLN A 11 -13.59 8.54 -1.25
CA GLN A 11 -12.87 7.55 -0.46
C GLN A 11 -11.74 6.88 -1.26
N VAL A 12 -11.97 6.57 -2.54
CA VAL A 12 -10.91 6.04 -3.42
C VAL A 12 -9.83 7.09 -3.69
N ALA A 13 -10.20 8.35 -3.91
CA ALA A 13 -9.23 9.43 -4.10
C ALA A 13 -8.34 9.61 -2.85
N ALA A 14 -8.95 9.57 -1.65
CA ALA A 14 -8.24 9.62 -0.38
C ALA A 14 -7.34 8.39 -0.18
N LEU A 15 -7.82 7.17 -0.46
CA LEU A 15 -6.99 5.96 -0.36
C LEU A 15 -5.81 6.00 -1.34
N LYS A 16 -6.02 6.48 -2.57
CA LYS A 16 -4.93 6.66 -3.54
C LYS A 16 -3.89 7.67 -3.03
N HIS A 17 -4.33 8.78 -2.44
CA HIS A 17 -3.43 9.78 -1.88
C HIS A 17 -2.65 9.25 -0.67
N ASP A 18 -3.30 8.50 0.23
CA ASP A 18 -2.67 8.06 1.46
C ASP A 18 -1.91 6.73 1.28
N LEU A 19 -2.54 5.70 0.74
CA LEU A 19 -1.90 4.41 0.54
C LEU A 19 -1.09 4.39 -0.75
N GLY A 20 -1.70 4.74 -1.87
CA GLY A 20 -1.05 4.67 -3.19
C GLY A 20 0.24 5.50 -3.26
N LYS A 21 0.25 6.71 -2.68
CA LYS A 21 1.45 7.55 -2.65
C LYS A 21 2.52 7.02 -1.70
N TYR A 22 2.12 6.66 -0.48
CA TYR A 22 3.09 6.44 0.60
C TYR A 22 3.58 4.99 0.73
N VAL A 23 2.88 4.00 0.15
CA VAL A 23 3.30 2.59 0.20
C VAL A 23 4.64 2.32 -0.49
N ALA A 24 5.15 3.26 -1.29
CA ALA A 24 6.47 3.20 -1.92
C ALA A 24 7.07 4.60 -2.08
N TRP A 25 6.95 5.45 -1.05
CA TRP A 25 7.40 6.84 -1.10
C TRP A 25 8.92 6.95 -1.17
N MET A 26 9.64 6.22 -0.33
CA MET A 26 11.10 6.21 -0.29
C MET A 26 11.68 5.16 -1.22
N SER A 27 11.17 3.93 -1.12
CA SER A 27 11.74 2.75 -1.80
C SER A 27 11.68 2.84 -3.32
N ALA A 28 10.70 3.56 -3.88
CA ALA A 28 10.61 3.77 -5.33
C ALA A 28 11.68 4.73 -5.89
N ASN A 29 12.37 5.50 -5.04
CA ASN A 29 13.47 6.38 -5.48
C ASN A 29 14.83 5.68 -5.46
N LEU A 30 14.90 4.45 -4.95
CA LEU A 30 16.12 3.64 -4.95
C LEU A 30 16.35 3.02 -6.32
N GLY A 31 17.62 2.99 -6.75
CA GLY A 31 18.03 2.34 -7.99
C GLY A 31 17.78 0.83 -8.00
N ASP A 32 17.68 0.25 -9.20
CA ASP A 32 17.39 -1.18 -9.38
C ASP A 32 18.41 -2.10 -8.73
N ASP A 33 19.64 -1.64 -8.51
CA ASP A 33 20.70 -2.32 -7.80
C ASP A 33 20.36 -2.62 -6.32
N HIS A 34 19.49 -1.82 -5.69
CA HIS A 34 18.98 -2.11 -4.33
C HIS A 34 18.02 -3.31 -4.33
N TRP A 35 17.31 -3.51 -5.44
CA TRP A 35 16.30 -4.56 -5.58
C TRP A 35 16.87 -5.91 -6.01
N HIS A 36 17.99 -5.92 -6.75
CA HIS A 36 18.57 -7.15 -7.33
C HIS A 36 19.95 -7.53 -6.76
N GLY A 37 20.64 -6.61 -6.08
CA GLY A 37 21.97 -6.85 -5.51
C GLY A 37 21.96 -7.37 -4.07
N PRO A 38 23.09 -7.28 -3.35
CA PRO A 38 23.14 -7.49 -1.90
C PRO A 38 22.15 -6.57 -1.18
N LEU A 39 21.47 -7.08 -0.15
CA LEU A 39 20.54 -6.27 0.62
C LEU A 39 21.30 -5.16 1.36
N ARG A 40 20.94 -3.92 1.07
CA ARG A 40 21.50 -2.72 1.71
C ARG A 40 20.53 -2.14 2.74
N ASP A 41 21.07 -1.44 3.73
CA ASP A 41 20.29 -0.91 4.86
C ASP A 41 19.32 0.18 4.40
N GLU A 42 19.68 0.94 3.37
CA GLU A 42 18.85 1.97 2.76
C GLU A 42 17.51 1.41 2.27
N LEU A 43 17.52 0.20 1.69
CA LEU A 43 16.28 -0.44 1.27
C LEU A 43 15.45 -0.90 2.46
N ILE A 44 16.07 -1.46 3.50
CA ILE A 44 15.35 -1.89 4.71
C ILE A 44 14.67 -0.70 5.38
N GLU A 45 15.39 0.41 5.55
CA GLU A 45 14.85 1.62 6.16
C GLU A 45 13.77 2.27 5.30
N ALA A 46 13.96 2.30 3.98
CA ALA A 46 12.92 2.76 3.05
C ALA A 46 11.65 1.91 3.15
N LEU A 47 11.77 0.57 3.16
CA LEU A 47 10.63 -0.34 3.30
C LEU A 47 9.95 -0.19 4.67
N ARG A 48 10.71 -0.02 5.75
CA ARG A 48 10.16 0.24 7.08
C ARG A 48 9.36 1.54 7.11
N ARG A 49 9.88 2.61 6.52
CA ARG A 49 9.18 3.90 6.43
C ARG A 49 7.90 3.75 5.60
N ASP A 50 8.00 3.14 4.42
CA ASP A 50 6.90 3.03 3.48
C ASP A 50 5.78 2.10 3.97
N LEU A 51 6.11 1.01 4.67
CA LEU A 51 5.16 -0.07 5.01
C LEU A 51 4.74 -0.08 6.47
N LEU A 52 5.66 0.19 7.40
CA LEU A 52 5.38 0.20 8.84
C LEU A 52 4.98 1.59 9.35
N ARG A 53 5.23 2.63 8.55
CA ARG A 53 4.95 4.02 8.89
C ARG A 53 4.35 4.79 7.70
N THR A 54 3.50 4.11 6.95
CA THR A 54 2.89 4.60 5.69
C THR A 54 2.21 5.95 5.88
N ARG A 55 1.49 6.14 6.99
CA ARG A 55 0.92 7.44 7.36
C ARG A 55 1.29 7.79 8.79
N SER A 56 1.59 9.06 9.02
CA SER A 56 1.73 9.64 10.36
C SER A 56 0.68 10.75 10.53
N GLY A 57 -0.19 10.60 11.51
CA GLY A 57 -1.14 11.62 11.94
C GLY A 57 -0.44 12.75 12.70
N GLY A 58 -1.07 13.94 12.73
CA GLY A 58 -0.55 15.10 13.48
C GLY A 58 -0.57 14.91 15.00
N ASP A 59 -1.29 13.91 15.49
CA ASP A 59 -1.36 13.45 16.88
C ASP A 59 -0.24 12.46 17.25
N GLY A 60 0.65 12.13 16.31
CA GLY A 60 1.70 11.14 16.48
C GLY A 60 1.25 9.70 16.18
N THR A 61 -0.01 9.48 15.78
CA THR A 61 -0.48 8.15 15.36
C THR A 61 0.26 7.71 14.10
N VAL A 62 0.73 6.46 14.07
CA VAL A 62 1.40 5.88 12.91
C VAL A 62 0.58 4.70 12.42
N GLU A 63 0.19 4.73 11.15
CA GLU A 63 -0.51 3.63 10.48
C GLU A 63 0.45 2.92 9.53
N THR A 64 0.46 1.60 9.62
CA THR A 64 1.03 0.70 8.62
C THR A 64 0.16 0.67 7.35
N ALA A 65 0.70 0.14 6.25
CA ALA A 65 -0.03 0.03 4.99
C ALA A 65 -1.33 -0.79 5.12
N TRP A 66 -1.31 -1.86 5.93
CA TRP A 66 -2.47 -2.74 6.11
C TRP A 66 -3.49 -2.19 7.11
N GLU A 67 -3.09 -1.42 8.12
CA GLU A 67 -4.03 -0.70 8.99
C GLU A 67 -4.77 0.38 8.20
N LEU A 68 -4.02 1.14 7.39
CA LEU A 68 -4.58 2.15 6.51
C LEU A 68 -5.61 1.53 5.55
N TRP A 69 -5.25 0.43 4.88
CA TRP A 69 -6.19 -0.33 4.05
C TRP A 69 -7.43 -0.77 4.84
N SER A 70 -7.23 -1.39 6.01
CA SER A 70 -8.33 -1.93 6.83
C SER A 70 -9.32 -0.84 7.24
N ARG A 71 -8.84 0.37 7.53
CA ARG A 71 -9.68 1.53 7.88
C ARG A 71 -10.62 1.93 6.74
N PHE A 72 -10.15 1.96 5.50
CA PHE A 72 -11.00 2.23 4.34
C PHE A 72 -11.91 1.04 4.02
N ALA A 73 -11.37 -0.17 4.01
CA ALA A 73 -12.11 -1.38 3.67
C ALA A 73 -13.25 -1.69 4.65
N ALA A 74 -13.13 -1.28 5.91
CA ALA A 74 -14.20 -1.43 6.91
C ALA A 74 -15.48 -0.65 6.57
N ALA A 75 -15.39 0.39 5.74
CA ALA A 75 -16.53 1.18 5.29
C ALA A 75 -17.22 0.61 4.03
N TRP A 76 -16.65 -0.42 3.41
CA TRP A 76 -17.10 -0.95 2.12
C TRP A 76 -17.86 -2.26 2.26
N PRO A 77 -18.85 -2.52 1.37
CA PRO A 77 -19.56 -3.78 1.37
C PRO A 77 -18.65 -4.94 0.98
N ARG A 78 -19.10 -6.16 1.32
CA ARG A 78 -18.54 -7.42 0.80
C ARG A 78 -19.58 -8.09 -0.11
N PRO A 79 -19.20 -8.56 -1.32
CA PRO A 79 -17.88 -8.43 -1.96
C PRO A 79 -17.48 -6.97 -2.24
N LEU A 80 -16.18 -6.72 -2.39
CA LEU A 80 -15.67 -5.37 -2.66
C LEU A 80 -16.29 -4.80 -3.95
N PRO A 81 -16.62 -3.49 -3.98
CA PRO A 81 -17.40 -2.89 -5.06
C PRO A 81 -16.63 -2.72 -6.38
N ALA A 82 -15.33 -3.02 -6.41
CA ALA A 82 -14.50 -2.88 -7.60
C ALA A 82 -13.43 -3.99 -7.67
N PRO A 83 -13.16 -4.58 -8.85
CA PRO A 83 -12.13 -5.61 -9.00
C PRO A 83 -10.72 -5.10 -8.68
N GLU A 84 -10.42 -3.82 -8.94
CA GLU A 84 -9.15 -3.19 -8.57
C GLU A 84 -8.92 -3.24 -7.05
N LEU A 85 -9.99 -3.09 -6.24
CA LEU A 85 -9.89 -3.17 -4.78
C LEU A 85 -9.57 -4.58 -4.29
N VAL A 86 -10.02 -5.63 -5.01
CA VAL A 86 -9.65 -7.02 -4.70
C VAL A 86 -8.16 -7.25 -4.94
N LEU A 87 -7.62 -6.69 -6.03
CA LEU A 87 -6.19 -6.76 -6.34
C LEU A 87 -5.34 -5.96 -5.33
N VAL A 88 -5.83 -4.79 -4.91
CA VAL A 88 -5.21 -4.00 -3.84
C VAL A 88 -5.21 -4.77 -2.53
N GLU A 89 -6.32 -5.40 -2.15
CA GLU A 89 -6.42 -6.22 -0.93
C GLU A 89 -5.38 -7.34 -0.92
N ALA A 90 -5.30 -8.12 -2.01
CA ALA A 90 -4.33 -9.21 -2.13
C ALA A 90 -2.88 -8.70 -2.05
N ALA A 91 -2.58 -7.55 -2.68
CA ALA A 91 -1.26 -6.95 -2.61
C ALA A 91 -0.93 -6.43 -1.19
N VAL A 92 -1.91 -5.86 -0.48
CA VAL A 92 -1.74 -5.45 0.93
C VAL A 92 -1.47 -6.67 1.82
N ASP A 93 -2.15 -7.80 1.59
CA ASP A 93 -1.92 -9.03 2.35
C ASP A 93 -0.50 -9.58 2.15
N VAL A 94 0.05 -9.49 0.93
CA VAL A 94 1.47 -9.82 0.66
C VAL A 94 2.39 -8.93 1.50
N LEU A 95 2.17 -7.61 1.51
CA LEU A 95 2.99 -6.69 2.31
C LEU A 95 2.87 -6.98 3.81
N ARG A 96 1.67 -7.28 4.29
CA ARG A 96 1.40 -7.64 5.69
C ARG A 96 2.12 -8.91 6.11
N ALA A 97 2.15 -9.93 5.25
CA ALA A 97 2.86 -11.18 5.51
C ALA A 97 4.36 -10.97 5.74
N HIS A 98 4.97 -9.95 5.12
CA HIS A 98 6.39 -9.61 5.30
C HIS A 98 6.65 -8.57 6.40
N GLY A 99 5.61 -7.97 6.98
CA GLY A 99 5.71 -7.02 8.09
C GLY A 99 6.58 -7.50 9.26
N PRO A 100 6.41 -8.74 9.77
CA PRO A 100 7.24 -9.26 10.86
C PRO A 100 8.73 -9.31 10.57
N ALA A 101 9.14 -9.60 9.33
CA ALA A 101 10.55 -9.62 8.93
C ALA A 101 11.15 -8.20 9.00
N LEU A 102 10.40 -7.20 8.53
CA LEU A 102 10.78 -5.79 8.61
C LEU A 102 10.90 -5.30 10.06
N VAL A 103 9.96 -5.71 10.93
CA VAL A 103 9.99 -5.38 12.36
C VAL A 103 11.24 -5.96 13.02
N ARG A 104 11.53 -7.26 12.80
CA ARG A 104 12.69 -7.93 13.40
C ARG A 104 14.03 -7.55 12.77
N GLY A 105 14.02 -6.94 11.58
CA GLY A 105 15.24 -6.68 10.81
C GLY A 105 15.86 -7.96 10.24
N ASP A 106 15.02 -8.95 9.93
CA ASP A 106 15.44 -10.24 9.37
C ASP A 106 15.90 -10.06 7.93
N ARG A 107 17.22 -9.86 7.75
CA ARG A 107 17.82 -9.51 6.46
C ARG A 107 17.59 -10.58 5.41
N ASP A 108 17.68 -11.85 5.76
CA ASP A 108 17.55 -12.95 4.80
C ASP A 108 16.10 -13.06 4.33
N ALA A 109 15.14 -12.97 5.26
CA ALA A 109 13.73 -12.95 4.90
C ALA A 109 13.36 -11.72 4.06
N ILE A 110 13.88 -10.53 4.40
CA ILE A 110 13.66 -9.32 3.61
C ILE A 110 14.26 -9.47 2.21
N ALA A 111 15.51 -9.97 2.11
CA ALA A 111 16.20 -10.13 0.85
C ALA A 111 15.44 -11.06 -0.10
N ALA A 112 14.90 -12.17 0.41
CA ALA A 112 14.07 -13.11 -0.33
C ALA A 112 12.71 -12.52 -0.73
N ALA A 113 12.10 -11.69 0.12
CA ALA A 113 10.79 -11.09 -0.12
C ALA A 113 10.79 -9.88 -1.07
N ARG A 114 11.97 -9.30 -1.40
CA ARG A 114 12.07 -8.08 -2.24
C ARG A 114 11.23 -8.09 -3.51
N PRO A 115 11.23 -9.16 -4.34
CA PRO A 115 10.43 -9.16 -5.58
C PRO A 115 8.93 -9.09 -5.29
N GLN A 116 8.46 -9.79 -4.25
CA GLN A 116 7.06 -9.83 -3.85
C GLN A 116 6.62 -8.48 -3.30
N ILE A 117 7.43 -7.86 -2.44
CA ILE A 117 7.18 -6.52 -1.89
C ILE A 117 7.10 -5.49 -3.03
N ARG A 118 8.08 -5.48 -3.95
CA ARG A 118 8.11 -4.55 -5.08
C ARG A 118 6.88 -4.70 -5.97
N ALA A 119 6.51 -5.94 -6.31
CA ALA A 119 5.34 -6.23 -7.13
C ALA A 119 4.03 -5.81 -6.45
N ALA A 120 3.89 -6.04 -5.14
CA ALA A 120 2.73 -5.61 -4.37
C ALA A 120 2.61 -4.08 -4.32
N GLN A 121 3.70 -3.36 -4.06
CA GLN A 121 3.73 -1.89 -4.11
C GLN A 121 3.29 -1.34 -5.48
N GLN A 122 3.79 -1.92 -6.58
CA GLN A 122 3.42 -1.53 -7.94
C GLN A 122 1.94 -1.83 -8.24
N THR A 123 1.43 -2.98 -7.78
CA THR A 123 0.03 -3.37 -7.92
C THR A 123 -0.87 -2.36 -7.24
N ILE A 124 -0.63 -2.06 -5.95
CA ILE A 124 -1.43 -1.08 -5.19
C ILE A 124 -1.49 0.27 -5.92
N ARG A 125 -0.32 0.78 -6.34
CA ARG A 125 -0.21 2.07 -7.04
C ARG A 125 -0.99 2.09 -8.35
N SER A 126 -0.80 1.07 -9.17
CA SER A 126 -1.40 1.02 -10.51
C SER A 126 -2.92 0.79 -10.44
N GLU A 127 -3.39 -0.12 -9.59
CA GLU A 127 -4.82 -0.42 -9.45
C GLU A 127 -5.61 0.73 -8.83
N LEU A 128 -5.09 1.41 -7.80
CA LEU A 128 -5.72 2.62 -7.27
C LEU A 128 -5.77 3.75 -8.30
N GLN A 129 -4.72 3.89 -9.13
CA GLN A 129 -4.71 4.87 -10.21
C GLN A 129 -5.71 4.54 -11.32
N LYS A 130 -5.86 3.25 -11.69
CA LYS A 130 -6.86 2.76 -12.66
C LYS A 130 -8.27 3.01 -12.15
N LEU A 131 -8.57 2.58 -10.93
CA LEU A 131 -9.89 2.76 -10.31
C LEU A 131 -10.27 4.24 -10.22
N HIS A 132 -9.35 5.08 -9.76
CA HIS A 132 -9.59 6.53 -9.67
C HIS A 132 -9.93 7.14 -11.04
N ARG A 133 -9.20 6.78 -12.11
CA ARG A 133 -9.50 7.26 -13.47
C ARG A 133 -10.87 6.77 -13.96
N ARG A 134 -11.19 5.50 -13.73
CA ARG A 134 -12.48 4.90 -14.10
C ARG A 134 -13.65 5.58 -13.42
N LEU A 135 -13.52 5.92 -12.13
CA LEU A 135 -14.56 6.65 -11.39
C LEU A 135 -14.68 8.10 -11.85
N GLN A 136 -13.57 8.76 -12.22
CA GLN A 136 -13.61 10.12 -12.78
C GLN A 136 -14.35 10.16 -14.13
N SER A 137 -14.12 9.18 -15.01
CA SER A 137 -14.78 9.12 -16.32
C SER A 137 -16.26 8.75 -16.25
N GLN A 138 -16.76 8.26 -15.11
CA GLN A 138 -18.18 7.95 -14.90
C GLN A 138 -18.97 9.13 -14.31
N ARG A 139 -18.28 10.17 -13.82
CA ARG A 139 -18.88 11.39 -13.27
C ARG A 139 -19.03 12.52 -14.30
N GLY A 140 -18.38 12.41 -15.46
CA GLY A 140 -18.50 13.34 -16.59
C GLY A 140 -19.32 12.73 -17.71
#